data_AF-A0A2G0CHP4-F1
#
_entry.id   AF-A0A2G0CHP4-F1
#
_cell.length_a   1.000
_cell.length_b   1.000
_cell.length_c   1.000
_cell.angle_alpha   90.00
_cell.angle_beta   90.00
_cell.angle_gamma   90.00
#
_symmetry.space_group_name_H-M   'P 1'
#
loop_
_entity.id
_entity.type
_entity.pdbx_description
1 polymer ?
#
loop_
_entity_poly.entity_id
_entity_poly.type
_entity_poly.pdbx_seq_one_letter_code
_entity_poly.pdbx_strand_id
1 'polypeptide(L)'
;MLLLPLAVFAQVLQESTVVDASLNDFANLHPLIVHLPIMLLPVALATQVASLFLWKQPLGWVTLIALAGGVAGAVAAGLIFHPHTLDLTSAAQEVLDRHDSYAYWTVGLSTTALILKTGDLWLFQKKRWLELLTTLVLAGSAFTVSMAGHYGATLVYLHGVGVQGNYVTGESDHEH
;
A
#
# COMPACT_ATOMS: atom_id res chain seq x y z
N MET A 1 18.22 -45.53 -9.34
CA MET A 1 17.15 -44.87 -10.13
C MET A 1 17.13 -43.41 -9.74
N LEU A 2 17.86 -42.58 -10.50
CA LEU A 2 18.17 -41.16 -10.25
C LEU A 2 17.73 -40.39 -11.51
N LEU A 3 16.41 -40.23 -11.71
CA LEU A 3 15.85 -39.57 -12.89
C LEU A 3 14.91 -38.40 -12.51
N LEU A 4 15.10 -37.83 -11.33
CA LEU A 4 14.28 -36.72 -10.84
C LEU A 4 14.86 -35.29 -10.91
N PRO A 5 16.10 -34.98 -11.35
CA PRO A 5 16.55 -33.59 -11.27
C PRO A 5 16.40 -32.76 -12.56
N LEU A 6 16.15 -33.33 -13.74
CA LEU A 6 16.22 -32.54 -14.98
C LEU A 6 14.99 -31.65 -15.25
N ALA A 7 13.78 -32.15 -14.99
CA ALA A 7 12.55 -31.38 -15.22
C ALA A 7 12.40 -30.21 -14.22
N VAL A 8 12.74 -30.47 -12.95
CA VAL A 8 12.71 -29.46 -11.87
C VAL A 8 13.76 -28.37 -12.10
N PHE A 9 14.93 -28.73 -12.64
CA PHE A 9 15.99 -27.75 -12.95
C PHE A 9 15.64 -26.89 -14.18
N ALA A 10 14.88 -27.41 -15.14
CA ALA A 10 14.46 -26.66 -16.32
C ALA A 10 13.47 -25.52 -15.99
N GLN A 11 12.57 -25.72 -15.03
CA GLN A 11 11.64 -24.67 -14.57
C GLN A 11 12.33 -23.49 -13.87
N VAL A 12 13.46 -23.74 -13.21
CA VAL A 12 14.26 -22.69 -12.54
C VAL A 12 14.98 -21.77 -13.55
N LEU A 13 15.09 -22.19 -14.82
CA LEU A 13 15.82 -21.46 -15.87
C LEU A 13 14.91 -20.88 -16.95
N GLN A 14 13.59 -20.84 -16.73
CA GLN A 14 12.68 -20.28 -17.72
C GLN A 14 12.72 -18.75 -17.67
N GLU A 15 13.64 -18.18 -18.44
CA GLU A 15 13.73 -16.75 -18.66
C GLU A 15 12.41 -16.24 -19.27
N SER A 16 11.83 -15.21 -18.66
CA SER A 16 10.68 -14.54 -19.25
C SER A 16 11.10 -13.90 -20.56
N THR A 17 10.44 -14.25 -21.67
CA THR A 17 10.65 -13.62 -22.98
C THR A 17 9.76 -12.40 -23.20
N VAL A 18 8.93 -12.04 -22.20
CA VAL A 18 8.03 -10.88 -22.25
C VAL A 18 8.85 -9.60 -22.16
N VAL A 19 8.85 -8.81 -23.25
CA VAL A 19 9.55 -7.52 -23.34
C VAL A 19 8.58 -6.35 -23.14
N ASP A 20 7.38 -6.45 -23.70
CA ASP A 20 6.28 -5.50 -23.53
C ASP A 20 5.07 -6.22 -22.95
N ALA A 21 4.35 -5.58 -22.03
CA ALA A 21 3.16 -6.11 -21.37
C ALA A 21 2.01 -5.10 -21.45
N SER A 22 0.82 -5.61 -21.77
CA SER A 22 -0.46 -4.92 -21.64
C SER A 22 -0.99 -5.04 -20.22
N LEU A 23 -2.00 -4.22 -19.85
CA LEU A 23 -2.60 -4.29 -18.51
C LEU A 23 -3.21 -5.66 -18.19
N ASN A 24 -3.65 -6.42 -19.20
CA ASN A 24 -4.26 -7.74 -19.01
C ASN A 24 -3.24 -8.85 -18.78
N ASP A 25 -1.94 -8.58 -19.00
CA ASP A 25 -0.88 -9.58 -18.79
C ASP A 25 -0.48 -9.71 -17.31
N PHE A 26 -0.97 -8.81 -16.45
CA PHE A 26 -0.69 -8.84 -15.02
C PHE A 26 -1.77 -9.62 -14.27
N ALA A 27 -1.34 -10.56 -13.41
CA ALA A 27 -2.26 -11.32 -12.56
C ALA A 27 -3.08 -10.41 -11.63
N ASN A 28 -2.53 -9.25 -11.25
CA ASN A 28 -3.22 -8.28 -10.41
C ASN A 28 -2.68 -6.86 -10.65
N LEU A 29 -3.57 -5.87 -10.72
CA LEU A 29 -3.20 -4.47 -10.97
C LEU A 29 -2.84 -3.66 -9.71
N HIS A 30 -3.04 -4.25 -8.53
CA HIS A 30 -2.81 -3.63 -7.22
C HIS A 30 -1.48 -2.89 -7.14
N PRO A 31 -0.32 -3.48 -7.50
CA PRO A 31 0.95 -2.78 -7.36
C PRO A 31 1.03 -1.51 -8.22
N LEU A 32 0.45 -1.54 -9.42
CA LEU A 32 0.52 -0.46 -10.40
C LEU A 32 -0.37 0.73 -9.99
N ILE A 33 -1.59 0.43 -9.51
CA ILE A 33 -2.58 1.47 -9.24
C ILE A 33 -2.42 2.07 -7.85
N VAL A 34 -1.98 1.29 -6.86
CA VAL A 34 -2.12 1.70 -5.46
C VAL A 34 -0.81 2.12 -4.78
N HIS A 35 0.35 1.67 -5.28
CA HIS A 35 1.63 2.05 -4.67
C HIS A 35 1.95 3.53 -4.85
N LEU A 36 1.66 4.11 -6.02
CA LEU A 36 1.92 5.53 -6.25
C LEU A 36 1.02 6.43 -5.36
N PRO A 37 -0.31 6.25 -5.33
CA PRO A 37 -1.17 7.00 -4.43
C PRO A 37 -0.81 6.81 -2.95
N ILE A 38 -0.55 5.59 -2.48
CA ILE A 38 -0.33 5.35 -1.05
C ILE A 38 0.97 5.98 -0.53
N MET A 39 1.98 6.14 -1.40
CA MET A 39 3.20 6.88 -1.09
C MET A 39 2.97 8.38 -0.82
N LEU A 40 1.79 8.92 -1.16
CA LEU A 40 1.43 10.29 -0.80
C LEU A 40 1.19 10.46 0.71
N LEU A 41 0.98 9.38 1.48
CA LEU A 41 0.79 9.48 2.94
C LEU A 41 2.09 9.94 3.67
N PRO A 42 3.27 9.34 3.43
CA PRO A 42 4.54 9.91 3.91
C PRO A 42 4.80 11.35 3.42
N VAL A 43 4.44 11.67 2.17
CA VAL A 43 4.58 13.03 1.64
C VAL A 43 3.69 14.01 2.41
N ALA A 44 2.44 13.64 2.68
CA ALA A 44 1.52 14.42 3.49
C ALA A 44 2.05 14.62 4.91
N LEU A 45 2.67 13.60 5.52
CA LEU A 45 3.33 13.74 6.82
C LEU A 45 4.46 14.76 6.74
N ALA A 46 5.34 14.65 5.73
CA ALA A 46 6.46 15.58 5.57
C ALA A 46 5.98 17.04 5.43
N THR A 47 4.94 17.28 4.62
CA THR A 47 4.39 18.62 4.43
C THR A 47 3.62 19.11 5.65
N GLN A 48 2.98 18.21 6.41
CA GLN A 48 2.32 18.52 7.68
C GLN A 48 3.33 18.89 8.78
N VAL A 49 4.44 18.16 8.88
CA VAL A 49 5.53 18.53 9.78
C VAL A 49 6.12 19.88 9.37
N ALA A 50 6.33 20.12 8.08
CA ALA A 50 6.79 21.41 7.58
C ALA A 50 5.79 22.55 7.88
N SER A 51 4.48 22.30 7.86
CA SER A 51 3.47 23.32 8.18
C SER A 51 3.53 23.78 9.63
N LEU A 52 3.99 22.94 10.57
CA LEU A 52 4.19 23.30 11.98
C LEU A 52 5.25 24.40 12.18
N PHE A 53 6.27 24.45 11.31
CA PHE A 53 7.40 25.38 11.43
C PHE A 53 7.32 26.57 10.48
N LEU A 54 6.87 26.36 9.24
CA LEU A 54 6.94 27.37 8.19
C LEU A 54 5.69 28.26 8.11
N TRP A 55 4.58 27.88 8.76
CA TRP A 55 3.31 28.62 8.85
C TRP A 55 2.80 29.21 7.51
N LYS A 56 3.04 28.51 6.38
CA LYS A 56 2.58 28.94 5.06
C LYS A 56 1.23 28.33 4.72
N GLN A 57 0.23 29.17 4.41
CA GLN A 57 -1.09 28.74 3.92
C GLN A 57 -1.03 27.65 2.82
N PRO A 58 -0.19 27.78 1.77
CA PRO A 58 -0.06 26.77 0.72
C PRO A 58 0.33 25.38 1.21
N LEU A 59 1.16 25.26 2.26
CA LEU A 59 1.58 23.94 2.77
C LEU A 59 0.40 23.14 3.33
N GLY A 60 -0.59 23.82 3.93
CA GLY A 60 -1.80 23.15 4.41
C GLY A 60 -2.61 22.50 3.29
N TRP A 61 -2.71 23.17 2.14
CA TRP A 61 -3.36 22.63 0.95
C TRP A 61 -2.57 21.50 0.30
N VAL A 62 -1.24 21.63 0.22
CA VAL A 62 -0.38 20.54 -0.28
C VAL A 62 -0.54 19.30 0.58
N THR A 63 -0.50 19.44 1.92
CA THR A 63 -0.79 18.33 2.83
C THR A 63 -2.16 17.72 2.57
N LEU A 64 -3.20 18.55 2.44
CA LEU A 64 -4.56 18.05 2.24
C LEU A 64 -4.68 17.25 0.93
N ILE A 65 -4.13 17.75 -0.18
CA ILE A 65 -4.20 17.09 -1.48
C ILE A 65 -3.42 15.77 -1.45
N ALA A 66 -2.20 15.78 -0.90
CA ALA A 66 -1.40 14.56 -0.75
C ALA A 66 -2.11 13.54 0.15
N LEU A 67 -2.68 13.98 1.27
CA LEU A 67 -3.42 13.12 2.19
C LEU A 67 -4.68 12.54 1.54
N ALA A 68 -5.46 13.34 0.82
CA ALA A 68 -6.65 12.89 0.12
C ALA A 68 -6.31 11.86 -0.96
N GLY A 69 -5.26 12.10 -1.76
CA GLY A 69 -4.76 11.12 -2.74
C GLY A 69 -4.27 9.83 -2.08
N GLY A 70 -3.55 9.94 -0.96
CA GLY A 70 -3.08 8.81 -0.17
C GLY A 70 -4.21 7.96 0.41
N VAL A 71 -5.24 8.60 0.98
CA VAL A 71 -6.44 7.93 1.49
C VAL A 71 -7.19 7.23 0.34
N ALA A 72 -7.42 7.92 -0.77
CA ALA A 72 -8.08 7.32 -1.94
C ALA A 72 -7.31 6.09 -2.44
N GLY A 73 -5.97 6.17 -2.48
CA GLY A 73 -5.09 5.05 -2.78
C GLY A 73 -5.25 3.87 -1.83
N ALA A 74 -5.17 4.12 -0.53
CA ALA A 74 -5.28 3.09 0.50
C ALA A 74 -6.67 2.41 0.48
N VAL A 75 -7.74 3.18 0.28
CA VAL A 75 -9.11 2.66 0.18
C VAL A 75 -9.27 1.83 -1.09
N ALA A 76 -8.76 2.29 -2.24
CA ALA A 76 -8.81 1.52 -3.48
C ALA A 76 -8.03 0.20 -3.36
N ALA A 77 -6.89 0.21 -2.69
CA ALA A 77 -6.09 -0.99 -2.41
C ALA A 77 -6.83 -2.02 -1.57
N GLY A 78 -7.54 -1.55 -0.52
CA GLY A 78 -8.24 -2.44 0.41
C GLY A 78 -9.60 -2.93 -0.07
N LEU A 79 -10.28 -2.18 -0.96
CA LEU A 79 -11.66 -2.49 -1.35
C LEU A 79 -11.84 -2.93 -2.80
N ILE A 80 -11.01 -2.43 -3.72
CA ILE A 80 -11.23 -2.60 -5.17
C ILE A 80 -10.22 -3.58 -5.75
N PHE A 81 -8.94 -3.40 -5.41
CA PHE A 81 -7.83 -4.17 -5.99
C PHE A 81 -7.21 -5.13 -4.97
N HIS A 82 -7.96 -5.59 -3.95
CA HIS A 82 -7.38 -6.48 -2.94
C HIS A 82 -7.08 -7.87 -3.54
N PRO A 83 -5.81 -8.31 -3.62
CA PRO A 83 -5.49 -9.60 -4.20
C PRO A 83 -5.99 -10.73 -3.30
N HIS A 84 -6.61 -11.75 -3.89
CA HIS A 84 -6.89 -12.99 -3.18
C HIS A 84 -5.72 -13.94 -3.37
N THR A 85 -5.23 -14.49 -2.26
CA THR A 85 -4.15 -15.47 -2.27
C THR A 85 -4.66 -16.87 -1.97
N LEU A 86 -4.09 -17.88 -2.62
CA LEU A 86 -4.43 -19.29 -2.40
C LEU A 86 -3.19 -20.11 -2.02
N ASP A 87 -3.40 -21.21 -1.29
CA ASP A 87 -2.39 -22.23 -0.98
C ASP A 87 -1.10 -21.73 -0.31
N LEU A 88 -1.20 -20.70 0.53
CA LEU A 88 -0.08 -20.18 1.29
C LEU A 88 0.36 -21.15 2.39
N THR A 89 1.68 -21.21 2.63
CA THR A 89 2.22 -21.85 3.84
C THR A 89 1.73 -21.12 5.10
N SER A 90 1.70 -21.79 6.24
CA SER A 90 1.29 -21.17 7.51
C SER A 90 2.11 -19.94 7.88
N ALA A 91 3.42 -19.95 7.58
CA ALA A 91 4.29 -18.80 7.81
C ALA A 91 3.94 -17.63 6.88
N ALA A 92 3.72 -17.90 5.58
CA ALA A 92 3.33 -16.86 4.62
C ALA A 92 1.94 -16.27 4.94
N GLN A 93 0.99 -17.10 5.40
CA GLN A 93 -0.32 -16.64 5.84
C GLN A 93 -0.23 -15.68 7.03
N GLU A 94 0.56 -15.99 8.07
CA GLU A 94 0.76 -15.06 9.19
C GLU A 94 1.37 -13.73 8.72
N VAL A 95 2.31 -13.75 7.77
CA VAL A 95 2.89 -12.52 7.20
C VAL A 95 1.81 -11.70 6.46
N LEU A 96 0.94 -12.36 5.70
CA LEU A 96 -0.19 -11.73 5.02
C LEU A 96 -1.18 -11.12 6.02
N ASP A 97 -1.56 -11.85 7.07
CA ASP A 97 -2.47 -11.34 8.09
C ASP A 97 -1.91 -10.08 8.78
N ARG A 98 -0.58 -10.02 8.98
CA ARG A 98 0.10 -8.81 9.46
C ARG A 98 0.05 -7.68 8.45
N HIS A 99 0.36 -7.96 7.18
CA HIS A 99 0.26 -6.98 6.09
C HIS A 99 -1.13 -6.34 6.07
N ASP A 100 -2.18 -7.15 6.04
CA ASP A 100 -3.58 -6.72 5.97
C ASP A 100 -4.00 -5.93 7.21
N SER A 101 -3.57 -6.38 8.40
CA SER A 101 -3.81 -5.65 9.65
C SER A 101 -3.22 -4.23 9.60
N TYR A 102 -1.98 -4.08 9.14
CA TYR A 102 -1.34 -2.77 9.01
C TYR A 102 -1.95 -1.92 7.88
N ALA A 103 -2.39 -2.54 6.79
CA ALA A 103 -3.13 -1.87 5.73
C ALA A 103 -4.48 -1.31 6.26
N TYR A 104 -5.21 -2.09 7.04
CA TYR A 104 -6.45 -1.66 7.70
C TYR A 104 -6.22 -0.46 8.64
N TRP A 105 -5.19 -0.53 9.50
CA TRP A 105 -4.83 0.60 10.36
C TRP A 105 -4.45 1.85 9.56
N THR A 106 -3.77 1.67 8.42
CA THR A 106 -3.41 2.76 7.52
C THR A 106 -4.64 3.49 7.00
N VAL A 107 -5.67 2.76 6.53
CA VAL A 107 -6.92 3.34 6.05
C VAL A 107 -7.61 4.12 7.17
N GLY A 108 -7.75 3.54 8.37
CA GLY A 108 -8.42 4.19 9.49
C GLY A 108 -7.72 5.46 9.98
N LEU A 109 -6.39 5.42 10.14
CA LEU A 109 -5.61 6.56 10.61
C LEU A 109 -5.52 7.66 9.56
N SER A 110 -5.27 7.32 8.30
CA SER A 110 -5.20 8.32 7.21
C SER A 110 -6.55 9.02 6.99
N THR A 111 -7.66 8.27 7.03
CA THR A 111 -9.01 8.84 6.92
C THR A 111 -9.31 9.78 8.10
N THR A 112 -8.93 9.38 9.32
CA THR A 112 -9.06 10.23 10.51
C THR A 112 -8.22 11.50 10.37
N ALA A 113 -6.96 11.39 9.92
CA ALA A 113 -6.11 12.54 9.66
C ALA A 113 -6.70 13.46 8.58
N LEU A 114 -7.36 12.92 7.56
CA LEU A 114 -8.01 13.70 6.49
C LEU A 114 -9.17 14.52 7.05
N ILE A 115 -10.01 13.94 7.90
CA ILE A 115 -11.10 14.64 8.59
C ILE A 115 -10.54 15.76 9.49
N LEU A 116 -9.51 15.46 10.28
CA LEU A 116 -8.87 16.44 11.15
C LEU A 116 -8.27 17.61 10.34
N LYS A 117 -7.53 17.31 9.26
CA LYS A 117 -6.89 18.33 8.42
C LYS A 117 -7.92 19.21 7.71
N THR A 118 -8.98 18.60 7.23
CA THR A 118 -10.15 19.29 6.66
C THR A 118 -10.74 20.24 7.70
N GLY A 119 -11.07 19.75 8.89
CA GLY A 119 -11.60 20.57 9.97
C GLY A 119 -10.68 21.74 10.35
N ASP A 120 -9.37 21.51 10.40
CA ASP A 120 -8.39 22.56 10.72
C ASP A 120 -8.38 23.71 9.71
N LEU A 121 -8.46 23.38 8.41
CA LEU A 121 -8.44 24.36 7.33
C LEU A 121 -9.73 25.19 7.22
N TRP A 122 -10.89 24.59 7.49
CA TRP A 122 -12.19 25.23 7.25
C TRP A 122 -12.95 25.66 8.51
N LEU A 123 -12.85 24.93 9.62
CA LEU A 123 -13.71 25.13 10.80
C LEU A 123 -12.97 25.78 11.98
N PHE A 124 -11.71 25.42 12.21
CA PHE A 124 -11.02 25.74 13.46
C PHE A 124 -9.93 26.81 13.35
N GLN A 125 -9.74 27.43 12.18
CA GLN A 125 -8.76 28.49 11.94
C GLN A 125 -7.31 28.13 12.37
N LYS A 126 -6.85 26.90 12.07
CA LYS A 126 -5.45 26.48 12.28
C LYS A 126 -4.98 26.48 13.74
N LYS A 127 -5.78 25.94 14.66
CA LYS A 127 -5.37 25.84 16.08
C LYS A 127 -4.16 24.92 16.19
N ARG A 128 -3.10 25.40 16.84
CA ARG A 128 -1.82 24.67 16.97
C ARG A 128 -1.97 23.26 17.55
N TRP A 129 -2.91 23.04 18.46
CA TRP A 129 -3.16 21.70 19.03
C TRP A 129 -3.81 20.73 18.01
N LEU A 130 -4.65 21.22 17.08
CA LEU A 130 -5.22 20.41 16.00
C LEU A 130 -4.17 20.03 14.97
N GLU A 131 -3.28 20.96 14.61
CA GLU A 131 -2.15 20.67 13.73
C GLU A 131 -1.22 19.60 14.35
N LEU A 132 -0.95 19.68 15.66
CA LEU A 132 -0.18 18.66 16.37
C LEU A 132 -0.91 17.31 16.42
N LEU A 133 -2.20 17.30 16.75
CA LEU A 133 -3.01 16.07 16.75
C LEU A 133 -3.04 15.42 15.37
N THR A 134 -3.29 16.21 14.32
CA THR A 134 -3.27 15.75 12.92
C THR A 134 -1.92 15.15 12.57
N THR A 135 -0.82 15.80 12.98
CA THR A 135 0.54 15.30 12.75
C THR A 135 0.77 13.95 13.43
N LEU A 136 0.32 13.77 14.68
CA LEU A 136 0.46 12.50 15.40
C LEU A 136 -0.33 11.37 14.75
N VAL A 137 -1.59 11.62 14.38
CA VAL A 137 -2.43 10.62 13.70
C VAL A 137 -1.84 10.25 12.34
N LEU A 138 -1.39 11.25 11.56
CA LEU A 138 -0.77 11.04 10.26
C LEU A 138 0.59 10.33 10.36
N ALA A 139 1.37 10.58 11.42
CA ALA A 139 2.59 9.85 11.72
C ALA A 139 2.29 8.37 12.02
N GLY A 140 1.22 8.08 12.76
CA GLY A 140 0.73 6.71 12.96
C GLY A 140 0.37 6.04 11.63
N SER A 141 -0.32 6.74 10.75
CA SER A 141 -0.65 6.24 9.40
C SER A 141 0.60 5.97 8.54
N ALA A 142 1.58 6.88 8.56
CA ALA A 142 2.84 6.70 7.84
C ALA A 142 3.65 5.51 8.39
N PHE A 143 3.60 5.28 9.70
CA PHE A 143 4.21 4.11 10.31
C PHE A 143 3.50 2.82 9.87
N THR A 144 2.18 2.76 9.94
CA THR A 144 1.42 1.56 9.58
C THR A 144 1.56 1.22 8.10
N VAL A 145 1.58 2.20 7.19
CA VAL A 145 1.80 1.93 5.76
C VAL A 145 3.21 1.41 5.50
N SER A 146 4.20 1.92 6.24
CA SER A 146 5.58 1.42 6.14
C SER A 146 5.69 -0.02 6.61
N MET A 147 4.98 -0.39 7.69
CA MET A 147 4.92 -1.77 8.16
C MET A 147 4.16 -2.68 7.19
N ALA A 148 3.05 -2.22 6.61
CA ALA A 148 2.36 -2.96 5.54
C ALA A 148 3.33 -3.22 4.37
N GLY A 149 4.05 -2.20 3.91
CA GLY A 149 5.08 -2.35 2.87
C GLY A 149 6.20 -3.33 3.26
N HIS A 150 6.64 -3.33 4.52
CA HIS A 150 7.64 -4.28 5.01
C HIS A 150 7.17 -5.74 4.94
N TYR A 151 5.96 -6.04 5.39
CA TYR A 151 5.38 -7.37 5.26
C TYR A 151 5.05 -7.73 3.81
N GLY A 152 4.65 -6.76 2.98
CA GLY A 152 4.47 -6.96 1.54
C GLY A 152 5.77 -7.37 0.84
N ALA A 153 6.88 -6.69 1.16
CA ALA A 153 8.20 -7.08 0.68
C ALA A 153 8.60 -8.48 1.19
N THR A 154 8.24 -8.82 2.43
CA THR A 154 8.49 -10.15 3.00
C THR A 154 7.74 -11.24 2.22
N LEU A 155 6.47 -11.03 1.90
CA LEU A 155 5.65 -11.93 1.08
C LEU A 155 6.30 -12.17 -0.30
N VAL A 156 6.70 -11.10 -0.98
CA VAL A 156 7.27 -11.18 -2.33
C VAL A 156 8.67 -11.81 -2.31
N TYR A 157 9.59 -11.28 -1.52
CA TYR A 157 11.01 -11.64 -1.61
C TYR A 157 11.42 -12.86 -0.79
N LEU A 158 10.72 -13.17 0.30
CA LEU A 158 11.05 -14.32 1.15
C LEU A 158 10.09 -15.49 0.97
N HIS A 159 8.83 -15.24 0.62
CA HIS A 159 7.83 -16.28 0.39
C HIS A 159 7.42 -16.48 -1.08
N GLY A 160 7.88 -15.62 -2.00
CA GLY A 160 7.59 -15.75 -3.43
C GLY A 160 6.14 -15.45 -3.82
N VAL A 161 5.34 -14.85 -2.94
CA VAL A 161 3.93 -14.53 -3.17
C VAL A 161 3.83 -13.34 -4.14
N GLY A 162 3.03 -13.50 -5.19
CA GLY A 162 2.86 -12.49 -6.26
C GLY A 162 3.98 -12.44 -7.30
N VAL A 163 5.11 -13.15 -7.09
CA VAL A 163 6.18 -13.24 -8.10
C VAL A 163 5.65 -13.99 -9.31
N GLN A 164 5.61 -13.33 -10.48
CA GLN A 164 5.04 -13.90 -11.71
C GLN A 164 3.60 -14.45 -11.56
N GLY A 165 2.83 -13.92 -10.61
CA GLY A 165 1.46 -14.39 -10.32
C GLY A 165 1.37 -15.60 -9.38
N ASN A 166 2.49 -16.08 -8.83
CA ASN A 166 2.47 -17.19 -7.87
C ASN A 166 1.57 -16.88 -6.66
N TYR A 167 0.72 -17.83 -6.30
CA TYR A 167 -0.19 -17.75 -5.14
C TYR A 167 -1.23 -16.63 -5.19
N VAL A 168 -1.43 -15.94 -6.32
CA VAL A 168 -2.42 -14.87 -6.49
C VAL A 168 -3.43 -15.31 -7.54
N THR A 169 -4.73 -15.18 -7.27
CA THR A 169 -5.77 -15.42 -8.28
C THR A 169 -5.81 -14.28 -9.29
N GLY A 170 -5.91 -14.61 -10.58
CA GLY A 170 -6.01 -13.60 -11.63
C GLY A 170 -7.30 -12.78 -11.50
N GLU A 171 -7.22 -11.47 -11.73
CA GLU A 171 -8.41 -10.61 -11.80
C GLU A 171 -9.39 -11.05 -12.93
N SER A 172 -8.91 -11.82 -13.91
CA SER A 172 -9.67 -12.47 -14.99
C SER A 172 -10.44 -13.73 -14.60
N ASP A 173 -10.14 -14.36 -13.46
CA ASP A 173 -10.79 -15.62 -13.05
C ASP A 173 -12.19 -15.41 -12.43
N HIS A 174 -12.62 -14.15 -12.29
CA HIS A 174 -13.95 -13.77 -11.79
C HIS A 174 -14.98 -13.51 -12.91
N GLU A 175 -14.66 -13.74 -14.19
CA GLU A 175 -15.64 -13.77 -15.28
C GLU A 175 -16.25 -15.17 -15.46
N HIS A 176 -17.02 -15.65 -14.46
CA HIS A 176 -17.90 -16.81 -14.60
C HIS A 176 -19.25 -16.60 -13.92
#